data_AF-A0A937H9B6-F1
#
_entry.id   AF-A0A937H9B6-F1
#
_cell.length_a   1.000
_cell.length_b   1.000
_cell.length_c   1.000
_cell.angle_alpha   90.00
_cell.angle_beta   90.00
_cell.angle_gamma   90.00
#
_symmetry.space_group_name_H-M   'P 1'
#
loop_
_entity.id
_entity.type
_entity.pdbx_description
1 polymer ?
#
loop_
_entity_poly.entity_id
_entity_poly.type
_entity_poly.pdbx_seq_one_letter_code
_entity_poly.pdbx_strand_id
1 'polypeptide(L)'
;MHDSAGIFWNLRRLTPIVGMLVVLIWSLAPALSWELPLVFTVVVGWRIWRTWRCAKPISRWLVNVSVAVGGLGWWLLFPSKLSLESAVGLLVAGVTLKLLEASQRRDAFVLVYSGFLLAVAVFLFNQSLWQSLIVLTAIALGLNGLHEASLDEISTLPVTRKLSLVGLTVLIAMPITITWFLIFPRIAPLWAIPVMADAARMGMSDTLRPGDVSRLGRDASVAFRVEFNG
;
A
#
# COMPACT_ATOMS: atom_id res chain seq x y z
N MET A 1 29.72 -11.67 28.45
CA MET A 1 29.10 -10.47 27.87
C MET A 1 28.81 -10.74 26.39
N HIS A 2 28.02 -11.75 26.07
CA HIS A 2 26.55 -11.65 25.87
C HIS A 2 26.15 -10.66 24.77
N ASP A 3 25.95 -11.23 23.58
CA ASP A 3 24.77 -10.97 22.75
C ASP A 3 24.61 -9.59 22.11
N SER A 4 25.72 -9.00 21.68
CA SER A 4 25.67 -8.06 20.56
C SER A 4 25.50 -8.79 19.22
N ALA A 5 25.95 -10.05 19.13
CA ALA A 5 26.21 -10.88 17.93
C ALA A 5 24.97 -11.33 17.11
N GLY A 6 23.74 -11.12 17.61
CA GLY A 6 22.50 -11.14 16.82
C GLY A 6 22.36 -9.93 15.88
N ILE A 7 23.49 -9.43 15.35
CA ILE A 7 23.76 -8.04 14.92
C ILE A 7 22.81 -7.52 13.83
N PHE A 8 22.16 -8.36 13.02
CA PHE A 8 21.37 -7.83 11.89
C PHE A 8 20.24 -8.71 11.32
N TRP A 9 19.96 -9.90 11.87
CA TRP A 9 18.93 -10.83 11.36
C TRP A 9 18.90 -11.00 9.81
N ASN A 10 20.05 -10.82 9.15
CA ASN A 10 20.28 -10.82 7.70
C ASN A 10 19.45 -9.81 6.89
N LEU A 11 20.12 -8.80 6.31
CA LEU A 11 19.59 -7.96 5.22
C LEU A 11 18.88 -8.84 4.17
N ARG A 12 19.45 -10.02 3.90
CA ARG A 12 18.91 -11.05 3.02
C ARG A 12 17.46 -11.44 3.35
N ARG A 13 17.11 -11.64 4.62
CA ARG A 13 15.75 -12.02 5.04
C ARG A 13 14.75 -10.87 4.99
N LEU A 14 15.22 -9.63 5.13
CA LEU A 14 14.41 -8.44 4.97
C LEU A 14 14.26 -8.01 3.51
N THR A 15 15.16 -8.42 2.61
CA THR A 15 15.09 -8.05 1.18
C THR A 15 13.75 -8.36 0.50
N PRO A 16 13.13 -9.56 0.65
CA PRO A 16 11.84 -9.82 0.02
C PRO A 16 10.72 -8.95 0.62
N ILE A 17 10.76 -8.70 1.94
CA ILE A 17 9.77 -7.88 2.65
C ILE A 17 9.89 -6.41 2.21
N VAL A 18 11.10 -5.86 2.17
CA VAL A 18 11.36 -4.49 1.68
C VAL A 18 10.97 -4.38 0.22
N GLY A 19 11.28 -5.37 -0.62
CA GLY A 19 10.86 -5.41 -2.02
C GLY A 19 9.35 -5.35 -2.17
N MET A 20 8.61 -6.16 -1.41
CA MET A 20 7.14 -6.10 -1.37
C MET A 20 6.64 -4.69 -1.01
N LEU A 21 7.18 -4.09 0.05
CA LEU A 21 6.78 -2.76 0.51
C LEU A 21 7.10 -1.66 -0.50
N VAL A 22 8.27 -1.70 -1.14
CA VAL A 22 8.66 -0.76 -2.21
C VAL A 22 7.66 -0.82 -3.35
N VAL A 23 7.36 -2.02 -3.85
CA VAL A 23 6.43 -2.21 -4.97
C VAL A 23 5.04 -1.67 -4.65
N LEU A 24 4.51 -1.97 -3.45
CA LEU A 24 3.17 -1.53 -3.05
C LEU A 24 3.10 -0.02 -2.80
N ILE A 25 4.06 0.55 -2.06
CA ILE A 25 4.06 1.97 -1.70
C ILE A 25 4.27 2.86 -2.93
N TRP A 26 5.13 2.43 -3.88
CA TRP A 26 5.27 3.15 -5.15
C TRP A 26 4.02 3.07 -6.01
N SER A 27 3.31 1.95 -5.99
CA SER A 27 2.04 1.85 -6.72
C SER A 27 0.96 2.79 -6.19
N LEU A 28 1.02 3.12 -4.90
CA LEU A 28 0.13 4.09 -4.25
C LEU A 28 0.54 5.55 -4.45
N ALA A 29 1.70 5.84 -5.07
CA ALA A 29 2.20 7.21 -5.27
C ALA A 29 1.18 8.16 -5.97
N PRO A 30 0.45 7.73 -7.02
CA PRO A 30 -0.54 8.58 -7.66
C PRO A 30 -1.74 8.93 -6.75
N ALA A 31 -2.02 8.09 -5.75
CA ALA A 31 -3.17 8.24 -4.86
C ALA A 31 -2.86 8.99 -3.56
N LEU A 32 -1.64 8.82 -3.02
CA LEU A 32 -1.25 9.32 -1.69
C LEU A 32 -0.32 10.53 -1.72
N SER A 33 -0.13 11.15 -2.90
CA SER A 33 0.93 12.11 -3.22
C SER A 33 2.34 11.49 -3.23
N TRP A 34 3.26 12.13 -3.96
CA TRP A 34 4.63 11.62 -4.15
C TRP A 34 5.53 11.75 -2.91
N GLU A 35 5.12 12.50 -1.89
CA GLU A 35 5.95 12.76 -0.71
C GLU A 35 6.18 11.51 0.14
N LEU A 36 5.12 10.74 0.39
CA LEU A 36 5.18 9.50 1.17
C LEU A 36 6.12 8.43 0.60
N PRO A 37 6.04 8.04 -0.69
CA PRO A 37 6.97 7.08 -1.28
C PRO A 37 8.40 7.62 -1.32
N LEU A 38 8.61 8.93 -1.46
CA LEU A 38 9.95 9.52 -1.37
C LEU A 38 10.54 9.38 0.04
N VAL A 39 9.76 9.71 1.08
CA VAL A 39 10.19 9.52 2.47
C VAL A 39 10.51 8.04 2.73
N PHE A 40 9.66 7.13 2.25
CA PHE A 40 9.90 5.69 2.38
C PHE A 40 11.22 5.25 1.73
N THR A 41 11.50 5.69 0.49
CA THR A 41 12.74 5.33 -0.20
C THR A 41 13.98 5.88 0.49
N VAL A 42 13.93 7.11 1.00
CA VAL A 42 15.02 7.70 1.81
C VAL A 42 15.26 6.89 3.08
N VAL A 43 14.19 6.50 3.79
CA VAL A 43 14.27 5.69 5.01
C VAL A 43 14.87 4.30 4.71
N VAL A 44 14.44 3.65 3.64
CA VAL A 44 14.99 2.36 3.19
C VAL A 44 16.47 2.50 2.85
N GLY A 45 16.84 3.51 2.05
CA GLY A 45 18.23 3.78 1.67
C GLY A 45 19.12 4.06 2.87
N TRP A 46 18.64 4.85 3.84
CA TRP A 46 19.36 5.12 5.08
C TRP A 46 19.54 3.86 5.92
N ARG A 47 18.51 3.02 6.03
CA ARG A 47 18.58 1.76 6.77
C ARG A 47 19.61 0.81 6.15
N ILE A 48 19.63 0.71 4.82
CA ILE A 48 20.62 -0.07 4.05
C ILE A 48 22.03 0.48 4.29
N TRP A 49 22.23 1.80 4.17
CA TRP A 49 23.53 2.43 4.41
C TRP A 49 24.06 2.17 5.83
N ARG A 50 23.19 2.25 6.83
CA ARG A 50 23.56 1.94 8.22
C ARG A 50 23.92 0.49 8.46
N THR A 51 23.24 -0.43 7.77
CA THR A 51 23.57 -1.86 7.81
C THR A 51 24.97 -2.08 7.27
N TRP A 52 25.28 -1.46 6.14
CA TRP A 52 26.58 -1.56 5.48
C TRP A 52 27.72 -0.96 6.32
N ARG A 53 27.43 0.07 7.12
CA ARG A 53 28.39 0.72 8.02
C ARG A 53 28.52 0.06 9.40
N CYS A 54 27.86 -1.09 9.64
CA CYS A 54 27.85 -1.77 10.94
C CYS A 54 27.51 -0.82 12.11
N ALA A 55 26.60 0.13 11.88
CA ALA A 55 26.27 1.16 12.87
C ALA A 55 25.49 0.56 14.05
N LYS A 56 25.77 1.03 15.28
CA LYS A 56 25.08 0.62 16.51
C LYS A 56 23.55 0.74 16.38
N PRO A 57 22.76 -0.18 16.96
CA PRO A 57 21.30 -0.15 16.85
C PRO A 57 20.71 1.19 17.31
N ILE A 58 19.65 1.65 16.64
CA ILE A 58 18.93 2.88 17.01
C ILE A 58 18.27 2.67 18.38
N SER A 59 18.38 3.66 19.27
CA SER A 59 17.62 3.67 20.52
C SER A 59 16.12 3.69 20.22
N ARG A 60 15.36 2.76 20.80
CA ARG A 60 13.90 2.64 20.59
C ARG A 60 13.15 3.94 20.91
N TRP A 61 13.67 4.74 21.83
CA TRP A 61 13.11 6.05 22.17
C TRP A 61 13.13 7.03 20.98
N LEU A 62 14.23 7.08 20.22
CA LEU A 62 14.33 7.95 19.04
C LEU A 62 13.33 7.54 17.95
N VAL A 63 13.09 6.23 17.76
CA VAL A 63 12.09 5.75 16.80
C VAL A 63 10.68 6.15 17.26
N ASN A 64 10.35 5.97 18.54
CA ASN A 64 9.05 6.32 19.09
C ASN A 64 8.78 7.83 19.03
N VAL A 65 9.81 8.66 19.23
CA VAL A 65 9.70 10.12 19.06
C VAL A 65 9.43 10.47 17.60
N SER A 66 10.13 9.84 16.64
CA SER A 66 9.84 10.01 15.20
C SER A 66 8.41 9.60 14.84
N VAL A 67 7.89 8.53 15.46
CA VAL A 67 6.50 8.08 15.30
C VAL A 67 5.52 9.13 15.81
N ALA A 68 5.76 9.64 17.02
CA ALA A 68 4.90 10.66 17.63
C ALA A 68 4.88 11.93 16.79
N VAL A 69 6.05 12.41 16.34
CA VAL A 69 6.20 13.61 15.54
C VAL A 69 5.63 13.42 14.13
N GLY A 70 5.86 12.28 13.48
CA GLY A 70 5.31 11.98 12.16
C GLY A 70 3.78 11.82 12.18
N GLY A 71 3.25 11.15 13.20
CA GLY A 71 1.79 11.03 13.42
C GLY A 71 1.13 12.37 13.72
N LEU A 72 1.75 13.21 14.57
CA LEU A 72 1.31 14.58 14.84
C LEU A 72 1.38 15.45 13.58
N GLY A 73 2.47 15.37 12.81
CA GLY A 73 2.63 16.10 11.57
C GLY A 73 1.55 15.73 10.55
N TRP A 74 1.29 14.44 10.37
CA TRP A 74 0.20 13.97 9.52
C TRP A 74 -1.16 14.46 10.00
N TRP A 75 -1.45 14.36 11.31
CA TRP A 75 -2.72 14.82 11.87
C TRP A 75 -2.95 16.33 11.71
N LEU A 76 -1.90 17.14 11.80
CA LEU A 76 -1.97 18.60 11.71
C LEU A 76 -2.00 19.12 10.27
N LEU A 77 -1.37 18.40 9.33
CA LEU A 77 -1.21 18.84 7.94
C LEU A 77 -2.31 18.32 7.00
N PHE A 78 -3.03 17.25 7.35
CA PHE A 78 -4.09 16.70 6.50
C PHE A 78 -5.44 17.41 6.72
N PRO A 79 -5.97 18.16 5.72
CA PRO A 79 -7.18 18.98 5.88
C PRO A 79 -8.45 18.16 6.07
N SER A 80 -8.50 16.93 5.54
CA SER A 80 -9.66 16.02 5.62
C SER A 80 -9.37 14.87 6.59
N LYS A 81 -9.72 15.05 7.87
CA LYS A 81 -9.37 14.13 8.96
C LYS A 81 -9.93 12.70 8.84
N LEU A 82 -10.82 12.44 7.88
CA LEU A 82 -11.53 11.17 7.66
C LEU A 82 -11.63 10.84 6.16
N SER A 83 -10.54 10.92 5.41
CA SER A 83 -10.49 10.40 4.03
C SER A 83 -9.81 9.04 3.97
N LEU A 84 -10.18 8.22 2.97
CA LEU A 84 -9.52 6.94 2.70
C LEU A 84 -8.01 7.11 2.47
N GLU A 85 -7.63 8.16 1.75
CA GLU A 85 -6.23 8.56 1.51
C GLU A 85 -5.49 8.80 2.83
N SER A 86 -6.12 9.46 3.79
CA SER A 86 -5.53 9.70 5.11
C SER A 86 -5.29 8.40 5.88
N ALA A 87 -6.24 7.46 5.82
CA ALA A 87 -6.12 6.17 6.50
C ALA A 87 -5.00 5.31 5.90
N VAL A 88 -4.91 5.24 4.57
CA VAL A 88 -3.84 4.49 3.90
C VAL A 88 -2.48 5.18 4.07
N GLY A 89 -2.44 6.51 4.06
CA GLY A 89 -1.22 7.29 4.33
C GLY A 89 -0.67 7.06 5.74
N LEU A 90 -1.52 7.02 6.76
CA LEU A 90 -1.13 6.62 8.12
C LEU A 90 -0.60 5.20 8.17
N LEU A 91 -1.17 4.29 7.39
CA LEU A 91 -0.70 2.92 7.30
C LEU A 91 0.69 2.83 6.64
N VAL A 92 0.92 3.57 5.54
CA VAL A 92 2.24 3.69 4.89
C VAL A 92 3.27 4.29 5.86
N ALA A 93 2.91 5.37 6.57
CA ALA A 93 3.77 5.98 7.57
C ALA A 93 4.10 5.01 8.70
N GLY A 94 3.09 4.31 9.24
CA GLY A 94 3.24 3.29 10.28
C GLY A 94 4.15 2.15 9.85
N VAL A 95 4.00 1.66 8.61
CA VAL A 95 4.88 0.63 8.03
C VAL A 95 6.30 1.13 7.86
N THR A 96 6.48 2.37 7.40
CA THR A 96 7.79 3.01 7.23
C THR A 96 8.53 3.10 8.57
N LEU A 97 7.83 3.49 9.63
CA LEU A 97 8.38 3.59 10.98
C LEU A 97 8.62 2.20 11.58
N LYS A 98 7.70 1.27 11.40
CA LYS A 98 7.86 -0.11 11.86
C LYS A 98 9.06 -0.78 11.19
N LEU A 99 9.35 -0.42 9.93
CA LEU A 99 10.54 -0.85 9.23
C LEU A 99 11.81 -0.35 9.95
N LEU A 100 11.85 0.87 10.45
CA LEU A 100 12.99 1.39 11.22
C LEU A 100 13.17 0.69 12.58
N GLU A 101 12.06 0.33 13.23
CA GLU A 101 12.06 -0.34 14.53
C GLU A 101 12.30 -1.86 14.45
N ALA A 102 12.15 -2.46 13.27
CA ALA A 102 12.16 -3.90 13.10
C ALA A 102 13.48 -4.51 13.57
N SER A 103 13.41 -5.19 14.72
CA SER A 103 14.57 -5.77 15.42
C SER A 103 14.35 -7.23 15.78
N GLN A 104 13.09 -7.67 15.85
CA GLN A 104 12.73 -9.02 16.21
C GLN A 104 12.02 -9.74 15.06
N ARG A 105 12.04 -11.08 15.10
CA ARG A 105 11.33 -11.95 14.17
C ARG A 105 9.82 -11.62 14.10
N ARG A 106 9.23 -11.22 15.23
CA ARG A 106 7.84 -10.74 15.32
C ARG A 106 7.57 -9.51 14.46
N ASP A 107 8.53 -8.59 14.36
CA ASP A 107 8.38 -7.37 13.56
C ASP A 107 8.34 -7.70 12.05
N ALA A 108 9.05 -8.75 11.61
CA ALA A 108 8.99 -9.20 10.21
C ALA A 108 7.57 -9.68 9.83
N PHE A 109 6.90 -10.44 10.71
CA PHE A 109 5.51 -10.83 10.50
C PHE A 109 4.58 -9.61 10.44
N VAL A 110 4.76 -8.63 11.34
CA VAL A 110 3.97 -7.38 11.32
C VAL A 110 4.14 -6.66 9.99
N LEU A 111 5.36 -6.55 9.46
CA LEU A 111 5.62 -5.91 8.17
C LEU A 111 5.01 -6.67 6.99
N VAL A 112 5.08 -8.00 7.00
CA VAL A 112 4.46 -8.84 5.96
C VAL A 112 2.95 -8.68 5.95
N TYR A 113 2.29 -8.82 7.12
CA TYR A 113 0.84 -8.67 7.22
C TYR A 113 0.38 -7.24 6.89
N SER A 114 1.14 -6.23 7.31
CA SER A 114 0.85 -4.83 6.94
C SER A 114 1.01 -4.61 5.43
N GLY A 115 1.96 -5.28 4.79
CA GLY A 115 2.09 -5.28 3.33
C GLY A 115 0.93 -5.97 2.61
N PHE A 116 0.40 -7.07 3.13
CA PHE A 116 -0.84 -7.64 2.59
C PHE A 116 -2.04 -6.71 2.76
N LEU A 117 -2.09 -5.95 3.85
CA LEU A 117 -3.10 -4.91 4.02
C LEU A 117 -2.91 -3.76 3.00
N LEU A 118 -1.67 -3.34 2.72
CA LEU A 118 -1.36 -2.41 1.63
C LEU A 118 -1.76 -2.96 0.26
N ALA A 119 -1.59 -4.26 0.01
CA ALA A 119 -2.01 -4.89 -1.25
C ALA A 119 -3.53 -4.77 -1.45
N VAL A 120 -4.32 -4.89 -0.39
CA VAL A 120 -5.76 -4.59 -0.44
C VAL A 120 -5.98 -3.10 -0.71
N ALA A 121 -5.25 -2.21 -0.03
CA ALA A 121 -5.36 -0.77 -0.23
C ALA A 121 -5.06 -0.32 -1.67
N VAL A 122 -4.14 -0.97 -2.39
CA VAL A 122 -3.89 -0.70 -3.82
C VAL A 122 -5.16 -0.90 -4.66
N PHE A 123 -5.91 -1.98 -4.41
CA PHE A 123 -7.16 -2.26 -5.12
C PHE A 123 -8.30 -1.31 -4.73
N LEU A 124 -8.22 -0.64 -3.58
CA LEU A 124 -9.19 0.39 -3.20
C LEU A 124 -9.12 1.61 -4.11
N PHE A 125 -7.94 1.95 -4.63
CA PHE A 125 -7.76 3.09 -5.52
C PHE A 125 -7.83 2.74 -7.00
N ASN A 126 -7.25 1.60 -7.41
CA ASN A 126 -7.14 1.26 -8.83
C ASN A 126 -7.28 -0.25 -9.06
N GLN A 127 -8.34 -0.64 -9.76
CA GLN A 127 -8.71 -2.03 -10.07
C GLN A 127 -8.28 -2.49 -11.47
N SER A 128 -7.25 -1.85 -12.05
CA SER A 128 -6.74 -2.23 -13.37
C SER A 128 -6.00 -3.57 -13.36
N LEU A 129 -5.96 -4.22 -14.53
CA LEU A 129 -5.17 -5.44 -14.73
C LEU A 129 -3.69 -5.23 -14.35
N TRP A 130 -3.13 -4.06 -14.67
CA TRP A 130 -1.75 -3.71 -14.31
C TRP A 130 -1.51 -3.76 -12.80
N GLN A 131 -2.45 -3.26 -12.00
CA GLN A 131 -2.36 -3.30 -10.54
C GLN A 131 -2.44 -4.72 -9.99
N SER A 132 -3.23 -5.60 -10.61
CA SER A 132 -3.28 -7.01 -10.20
C SER A 132 -1.94 -7.72 -10.38
N LEU A 133 -1.20 -7.44 -11.45
CA LEU A 133 0.14 -8.00 -11.66
C LEU A 133 1.13 -7.51 -10.60
N ILE A 134 1.10 -6.20 -10.31
CA ILE A 134 1.91 -5.60 -9.24
C ILE A 134 1.61 -6.27 -7.90
N VAL A 135 0.33 -6.40 -7.53
CA VAL A 135 -0.05 -7.02 -6.27
C VAL A 135 0.33 -8.50 -6.22
N LEU A 136 0.19 -9.26 -7.30
CA LEU A 136 0.65 -10.65 -7.37
C LEU A 136 2.15 -10.76 -7.13
N THR A 137 2.96 -9.88 -7.73
CA THR A 137 4.42 -9.85 -7.48
C THR A 137 4.72 -9.50 -6.03
N ALA A 138 3.99 -8.54 -5.44
CA ALA A 138 4.13 -8.17 -4.04
C ALA A 138 3.76 -9.34 -3.10
N ILE A 139 2.69 -10.07 -3.39
CA ILE A 139 2.28 -11.26 -2.61
C ILE A 139 3.37 -12.35 -2.70
N ALA A 140 3.91 -12.62 -3.88
CA ALA A 140 4.98 -13.59 -4.05
C ALA A 140 6.23 -13.21 -3.22
N LEU A 141 6.60 -11.93 -3.20
CA LEU A 141 7.67 -11.40 -2.36
C LEU A 141 7.34 -11.52 -0.87
N GLY A 142 6.11 -11.20 -0.46
CA GLY A 142 5.63 -11.33 0.91
C GLY A 142 5.65 -12.77 1.42
N LEU A 143 5.20 -13.73 0.60
CA LEU A 143 5.25 -15.16 0.90
C LEU A 143 6.69 -15.66 1.04
N ASN A 144 7.59 -15.21 0.16
CA ASN A 144 9.01 -15.54 0.29
C ASN A 144 9.58 -15.00 1.62
N GLY A 145 9.27 -13.74 1.96
CA GLY A 145 9.65 -13.15 3.25
C GLY A 145 9.07 -13.90 4.46
N LEU A 146 7.82 -14.38 4.35
CA LEU A 146 7.16 -15.16 5.38
C LEU A 146 7.82 -16.53 5.57
N HIS A 147 8.17 -17.23 4.49
CA HIS A 147 8.87 -18.50 4.56
C HIS A 147 10.27 -18.34 5.17
N GLU A 148 11.03 -17.32 4.77
CA GLU A 148 12.34 -17.02 5.36
C GLU A 148 12.25 -16.59 6.82
N ALA A 149 11.15 -15.94 7.22
CA ALA A 149 10.86 -15.61 8.60
C ALA A 149 10.34 -16.77 9.43
N SER A 150 9.70 -17.78 8.85
CA SER A 150 9.07 -18.86 9.64
C SER A 150 9.96 -20.09 9.79
N LEU A 151 10.80 -20.39 8.80
CA LEU A 151 11.53 -21.66 8.74
C LEU A 151 13.02 -21.40 8.52
N ASP A 152 13.83 -21.57 9.56
CA ASP A 152 15.28 -21.35 9.48
C ASP A 152 15.95 -22.28 8.45
N GLU A 153 15.41 -23.49 8.27
CA GLU A 153 15.82 -24.45 7.23
C GLU A 153 15.53 -23.99 5.80
N ILE A 154 14.47 -23.21 5.57
CA ILE A 154 14.15 -22.71 4.21
C ILE A 154 15.15 -21.62 3.80
N SER A 155 15.71 -20.89 4.76
CA SER A 155 16.62 -19.77 4.47
C SER A 155 17.88 -20.21 3.72
N THR A 156 18.32 -21.47 3.86
CA THR A 156 19.50 -22.06 3.20
C THR A 156 19.20 -22.70 1.83
N LEU A 157 17.93 -22.85 1.46
CA LEU A 157 17.54 -23.48 0.20
C LEU A 157 17.95 -22.62 -1.02
N PRO A 158 18.26 -23.25 -2.17
CA PRO A 158 18.54 -22.53 -3.42
C PRO A 158 17.32 -21.72 -3.87
N VAL A 159 17.58 -20.56 -4.50
CA VAL A 159 16.55 -19.61 -4.95
C VAL A 159 15.49 -20.28 -5.83
N THR A 160 15.90 -21.26 -6.65
CA THR A 160 14.99 -22.04 -7.50
C THR A 160 13.93 -22.82 -6.72
N ARG A 161 14.32 -23.44 -5.60
CA ARG A 161 13.40 -24.20 -4.74
C ARG A 161 12.49 -23.27 -3.92
N LYS A 162 12.99 -22.10 -3.53
CA LYS A 162 12.15 -21.05 -2.92
C LYS A 162 11.10 -20.56 -3.89
N LEU A 163 11.49 -20.29 -5.14
CA LEU A 163 10.60 -19.84 -6.18
C LEU A 163 9.55 -20.92 -6.55
N SER A 164 9.93 -22.20 -6.56
CA SER A 164 8.97 -23.28 -6.81
C SER A 164 7.94 -23.42 -5.69
N LEU A 165 8.34 -23.25 -4.43
CA LEU A 165 7.40 -23.29 -3.30
C LEU A 165 6.40 -22.13 -3.37
N VAL A 166 6.89 -20.90 -3.57
CA VAL A 166 6.02 -19.72 -3.75
C VAL A 166 5.13 -19.89 -4.98
N GLY A 167 5.69 -20.35 -6.10
CA GLY A 167 4.95 -20.61 -7.32
C GLY A 167 3.84 -21.64 -7.15
N LEU A 168 4.10 -22.72 -6.40
CA LEU A 168 3.10 -23.73 -6.08
C LEU A 168 1.97 -23.15 -5.22
N THR A 169 2.29 -22.36 -4.20
CA THR A 169 1.28 -21.68 -3.36
C THR A 169 0.40 -20.74 -4.19
N VAL A 170 1.02 -19.95 -5.08
CA VAL A 170 0.30 -19.06 -6.00
C VAL A 170 -0.59 -19.88 -6.94
N LEU A 171 -0.07 -20.97 -7.52
CA LEU A 171 -0.82 -21.83 -8.44
C LEU A 171 -2.05 -22.44 -7.77
N ILE A 172 -1.94 -22.86 -6.51
CA ILE A 172 -3.07 -23.39 -5.73
C ILE A 172 -4.09 -22.28 -5.41
N ALA A 173 -3.65 -21.03 -5.22
CA ALA A 173 -4.51 -19.88 -4.95
C ALA A 173 -5.20 -19.30 -6.19
N MET A 174 -4.67 -19.56 -7.40
CA MET A 174 -5.18 -19.02 -8.66
C MET A 174 -6.65 -19.38 -8.95
N PRO A 175 -7.12 -20.64 -8.82
CA PRO A 175 -8.51 -21.00 -9.10
C PRO A 175 -9.51 -20.21 -8.25
N ILE A 176 -9.19 -20.05 -6.96
CA ILE A 176 -9.99 -19.26 -6.02
C ILE A 176 -9.96 -17.79 -6.45
N THR A 177 -8.77 -17.24 -6.73
CA THR A 177 -8.63 -15.84 -7.15
C THR A 177 -9.41 -15.54 -8.43
N ILE A 178 -9.36 -16.41 -9.45
CA ILE A 178 -10.11 -16.26 -10.70
C ILE A 178 -11.61 -16.32 -10.44
N THR A 179 -12.04 -17.29 -9.62
CA THR A 179 -13.45 -17.45 -9.24
C THR A 179 -13.96 -16.18 -8.57
N TRP A 180 -13.21 -15.64 -7.60
CA TRP A 180 -13.55 -14.39 -6.94
C TRP A 180 -13.51 -13.21 -7.91
N PHE A 181 -12.51 -13.12 -8.78
CA PHE A 181 -12.41 -12.04 -9.77
C PHE A 181 -13.60 -12.00 -10.74
N LEU A 182 -14.11 -13.16 -11.16
CA LEU A 182 -15.24 -13.27 -12.09
C LEU A 182 -16.60 -13.11 -11.41
N ILE A 183 -16.74 -13.61 -10.18
CA ILE A 183 -18.02 -13.63 -9.47
C ILE A 183 -18.24 -12.36 -8.65
N PHE A 184 -17.18 -11.69 -8.18
CA PHE A 184 -17.36 -10.55 -7.29
C PHE A 184 -17.98 -9.37 -8.06
N PRO A 185 -19.19 -8.94 -7.70
CA PRO A 185 -19.78 -7.76 -8.32
C PRO A 185 -18.83 -6.58 -8.09
N ARG A 186 -18.63 -5.75 -9.11
CA ARG A 186 -17.94 -4.46 -8.96
C ARG A 186 -18.89 -3.49 -8.25
N ILE A 187 -19.15 -3.77 -6.97
CA ILE A 187 -20.00 -2.93 -6.13
C ILE A 187 -19.28 -1.59 -5.94
N ALA A 188 -20.05 -0.50 -5.94
CA ALA A 188 -19.53 0.79 -5.54
C ALA A 188 -18.82 0.67 -4.17
N PRO A 189 -17.74 1.45 -3.93
CA PRO A 189 -16.94 1.28 -2.73
C PRO A 189 -17.81 1.46 -1.47
N LEU A 190 -17.91 0.44 -0.63
CA LEU A 190 -18.72 0.48 0.59
C LEU A 190 -18.19 1.48 1.63
N TRP A 191 -16.93 1.90 1.46
CA TRP A 191 -16.22 2.91 2.24
C TRP A 191 -16.18 4.27 1.54
N ALA A 192 -16.91 4.45 0.44
CA ALA A 192 -17.13 5.78 -0.12
C ALA A 192 -17.98 6.56 0.90
N ILE A 193 -17.33 7.44 1.66
CA ILE A 193 -18.05 8.47 2.38
C ILE A 193 -18.71 9.30 1.30
N PRO A 194 -20.05 9.44 1.27
CA PRO A 194 -20.73 10.35 0.37
C PRO A 194 -20.33 11.76 0.79
N VAL A 195 -19.15 12.21 0.35
CA VAL A 195 -18.78 13.62 0.35
C VAL A 195 -19.83 14.24 -0.55
N MET A 196 -20.71 15.01 0.08
CA MET A 196 -21.98 15.44 -0.48
C MET A 196 -21.87 15.71 -1.99
N ALA A 197 -22.51 14.86 -2.77
CA ALA A 197 -22.74 15.07 -4.20
C ALA A 197 -23.75 16.22 -4.45
N ASP A 198 -23.82 17.20 -3.53
CA ASP A 198 -24.63 18.41 -3.65
C ASP A 198 -23.92 19.53 -4.45
N ALA A 199 -22.67 19.32 -4.87
CA ALA A 199 -21.95 20.28 -5.73
C ALA A 199 -21.94 19.94 -7.23
N ALA A 200 -22.61 18.85 -7.65
CA ALA A 200 -22.60 18.43 -9.06
C ALA A 200 -23.95 17.92 -9.57
N ARG A 201 -25.06 18.40 -9.00
CA ARG A 201 -26.30 18.50 -9.79
C ARG A 201 -26.12 19.69 -10.72
N MET A 202 -25.51 19.47 -11.88
CA MET A 202 -25.44 20.44 -12.98
C MET A 202 -26.86 20.68 -13.51
N GLY A 203 -27.65 21.46 -12.78
CA GLY A 203 -28.74 22.25 -13.34
C GLY A 203 -28.16 23.54 -13.90
N MET A 204 -28.70 23.99 -15.03
CA MET A 204 -28.34 25.25 -15.70
C MET A 204 -28.11 26.37 -14.67
N SER A 205 -26.88 26.86 -14.52
CA SER A 205 -26.64 28.07 -13.74
C SER A 205 -27.05 29.29 -14.56
N ASP A 206 -27.72 30.28 -13.94
CA ASP A 206 -28.16 31.54 -14.57
C ASP A 206 -27.03 32.43 -15.13
N THR A 207 -25.77 32.02 -14.96
CA THR A 207 -24.60 32.68 -15.54
C THR A 207 -23.80 31.71 -16.40
N LEU A 208 -23.74 31.97 -17.70
CA LEU A 208 -22.91 31.23 -18.65
C LEU A 208 -21.57 31.96 -18.85
N ARG A 209 -20.44 31.29 -18.61
CA ARG A 209 -19.11 31.80 -19.00
C ARG A 209 -18.61 31.05 -20.24
N PRO A 210 -17.87 31.70 -21.16
CA PRO A 210 -17.29 31.03 -22.32
C PRO A 210 -16.32 29.93 -21.88
N GLY A 211 -16.71 28.66 -22.03
CA GLY A 211 -15.94 27.48 -21.59
C GLY A 211 -16.81 26.38 -20.97
N ASP A 212 -17.94 26.73 -20.34
CA ASP A 212 -18.79 25.78 -19.62
C ASP A 212 -19.55 24.83 -20.56
N VAL A 213 -19.88 25.28 -21.78
CA VAL A 213 -20.54 24.48 -22.83
C VAL A 213 -19.73 23.23 -23.22
N SER A 214 -18.40 23.30 -23.14
CA SER A 214 -17.51 22.17 -23.47
C SER A 214 -17.53 21.04 -22.43
N ARG A 215 -18.03 21.33 -21.22
CA ARG A 215 -18.18 20.36 -20.12
C ARG A 215 -19.57 19.73 -20.12
N LEU A 216 -20.62 20.50 -20.45
CA LEU A 216 -21.98 19.97 -20.64
C LEU A 216 -22.08 18.97 -21.79
N GLY A 217 -21.33 19.16 -22.89
CA GLY A 217 -21.30 18.19 -24.00
C GLY A 217 -20.64 16.84 -23.69
N ARG A 218 -19.97 16.71 -22.53
CA ARG A 218 -19.37 15.43 -22.06
C ARG A 218 -20.22 14.69 -21.04
N ASP A 219 -21.31 15.31 -20.57
CA ASP A 219 -22.22 14.69 -19.62
C ASP A 219 -23.35 13.99 -20.38
N ALA A 220 -23.38 12.65 -20.29
CA ALA A 220 -24.37 11.80 -20.95
C ALA A 220 -25.62 11.55 -20.09
N SER A 221 -25.79 12.28 -18.98
CA SER A 221 -26.99 12.19 -18.15
C SER A 221 -28.23 12.71 -18.89
N VAL A 222 -29.36 12.02 -18.70
CA VAL A 222 -30.62 12.36 -19.37
C VAL A 222 -31.14 13.69 -18.82
N ALA A 223 -31.12 14.73 -19.65
CA ALA A 223 -31.57 16.07 -19.25
C ALA A 223 -33.10 16.15 -19.09
N PHE A 224 -33.86 15.56 -20.02
CA PHE A 224 -35.31 15.44 -19.91
C PHE A 224 -35.82 14.31 -20.81
N ARG A 225 -36.99 13.76 -20.48
CA ARG A 225 -37.77 12.88 -21.36
C ARG A 225 -39.06 13.60 -21.72
N VAL A 226 -39.43 13.55 -22.99
CA VAL A 226 -40.74 14.06 -23.45
C VAL A 226 -41.58 12.88 -23.88
N GLU A 227 -42.78 12.83 -23.36
CA GLU A 227 -43.84 11.97 -23.84
C GLU A 227 -44.89 12.87 -24.50
N PHE A 228 -45.18 12.62 -25.76
CA PHE A 228 -46.23 13.33 -26.48
C PHE A 228 -47.48 12.47 -26.45
N ASN A 229 -48.57 13.03 -25.93
CA ASN A 229 -49.90 12.48 -26.14
C ASN A 229 -50.37 12.97 -27.51
N GLY A 230 -50.40 12.06 -28.49
CA GLY A 230 -51.02 12.31 -29.79
C GLY A 230 -52.54 12.43 -29.70
#